data_AF-E3NWH1-F1
#
_entry.id   AF-E3NWH1-F1
#
_cell.length_a   1.000
_cell.length_b   1.000
_cell.length_c   1.000
_cell.angle_alpha   90.00
_cell.angle_beta   90.00
_cell.angle_gamma   90.00
#
_symmetry.space_group_name_H-M   'P 1'
#
loop_
_entity.id
_entity.type
_entity.pdbx_description
1 polymer ?
#
loop_
_entity_poly.entity_id
_entity_poly.type
_entity_poly.pdbx_seq_one_letter_code
_entity_poly.pdbx_strand_id
1 'polypeptide(L)'
;MTTHSQAKVQASVLALLPLIVFLAIFLGSGIYHTIIGTEFAFYQVKAPIAALPAIILAILLYRGKINAAIETFLHGASHPNLILMFMVFMLAGAFASVTSAIGSVDSTVQFGLSIIPSEFVLPMLFIISAFIATAMGTSMGTIAACAPIAFGFSQATDIQPIYAIGAVVSGAMFGDNLSMISDTTIAATRSLNVELRDKFRVNIWIALPAAIITILIYILTSHHAQTIEYKSYNLWLILPYVIVFFLAFTRLHVLAVLTIGIVLSGVLASLKILNLPYLNTMPLFMMALWVCLRLPYFLCS
;
A
#
# COMPACT_ATOMS: atom_id res chain seq x y z
N MET A 1 -5.97 24.35 -37.01
CA MET A 1 -4.95 23.54 -36.30
C MET A 1 -3.82 24.48 -35.89
N THR A 2 -3.83 24.96 -34.66
CA THR A 2 -2.75 25.79 -34.11
C THR A 2 -1.59 24.89 -33.73
N THR A 3 -0.50 24.96 -34.49
CA THR A 3 0.77 24.30 -34.20
C THR A 3 1.36 24.87 -32.92
N HIS A 4 1.14 24.20 -31.79
CA HIS A 4 1.91 24.45 -30.58
C HIS A 4 3.36 24.03 -30.86
N SER A 5 4.22 25.01 -31.17
CA SER A 5 5.66 24.81 -31.18
C SER A 5 6.07 24.32 -29.80
N GLN A 6 6.42 23.04 -29.67
CA GLN A 6 6.98 22.48 -28.45
C GLN A 6 8.34 23.15 -28.23
N ALA A 7 8.37 24.21 -27.42
CA ALA A 7 9.61 24.80 -26.96
C ALA A 7 10.47 23.68 -26.33
N LYS A 8 11.72 23.55 -26.79
CA LYS A 8 12.69 22.62 -26.24
C LYS A 8 12.83 22.93 -24.74
N VAL A 9 12.24 22.09 -23.89
CA VAL A 9 12.37 22.21 -22.43
C VAL A 9 13.83 21.97 -22.10
N GLN A 10 14.55 23.03 -21.78
CA GLN A 10 15.95 22.94 -21.44
C GLN A 10 16.05 22.41 -20.01
N ALA A 11 16.57 21.19 -19.86
CA ALA A 11 16.73 20.56 -18.55
C ALA A 11 17.58 21.48 -17.65
N SER A 12 17.06 21.82 -16.47
CA SER A 12 17.79 22.63 -15.50
C SER A 12 17.89 21.89 -14.18
N VAL A 13 19.09 21.86 -13.62
CA VAL A 13 19.36 21.28 -12.29
C VAL A 13 18.53 22.00 -11.21
N LEU A 14 18.25 23.29 -11.41
CA LEU A 14 17.40 24.09 -10.52
C LEU A 14 15.97 23.55 -10.38
N ALA A 15 15.44 22.85 -11.39
CA ALA A 15 14.10 22.26 -11.32
C ALA A 15 14.01 21.10 -10.32
N LEU A 16 15.14 20.48 -9.94
CA LEU A 16 15.20 19.41 -8.93
C LEU A 16 15.28 19.95 -7.51
N LEU A 17 15.53 21.24 -7.33
CA LEU A 17 15.76 21.86 -6.03
C LEU A 17 14.58 21.68 -5.06
N PRO A 18 13.30 21.83 -5.47
CA PRO A 18 12.16 21.50 -4.61
C PRO A 18 12.19 20.06 -4.08
N LEU A 19 12.51 19.09 -4.95
CA LEU A 19 12.61 17.68 -4.55
C LEU A 19 13.76 17.47 -3.56
N ILE A 20 14.92 18.10 -3.79
CA ILE A 20 16.06 18.02 -2.88
C ILE A 20 15.70 18.61 -1.51
N VAL A 21 14.99 19.74 -1.47
CA VAL A 21 14.55 20.36 -0.21
C VAL A 21 13.56 19.47 0.53
N PHE A 22 12.60 18.87 -0.17
CA PHE A 22 11.70 17.88 0.44
C PHE A 22 12.49 16.71 1.05
N LEU A 23 13.41 16.12 0.29
CA LEU A 23 14.23 14.99 0.76
C LEU A 23 15.12 15.39 1.93
N ALA A 24 15.73 16.58 1.90
CA ALA A 24 16.59 17.07 2.98
C ALA A 24 15.81 17.28 4.27
N ILE A 25 14.59 17.84 4.20
CA ILE A 25 13.75 18.05 5.37
C ILE A 25 13.22 16.70 5.88
N PHE A 26 12.66 15.87 5.01
CA PHE A 26 12.04 14.61 5.40
C PHE A 26 13.05 13.58 5.90
N LEU A 27 14.09 13.28 5.11
CA LEU A 27 15.13 12.33 5.50
C LEU A 27 16.03 12.90 6.60
N GLY A 28 16.40 14.18 6.52
CA GLY A 28 17.24 14.82 7.52
C GLY A 28 16.57 14.85 8.90
N SER A 29 15.28 15.18 8.95
CA SER A 29 14.50 15.10 10.20
C SER A 29 14.43 13.66 10.71
N GLY A 30 14.09 12.68 9.87
CA GLY A 30 14.03 11.27 10.28
C GLY A 30 15.36 10.75 10.83
N ILE A 31 16.48 11.06 10.18
CA ILE A 31 17.82 10.69 10.63
C ILE A 31 18.16 11.38 11.96
N TYR A 32 17.92 12.69 12.07
CA TYR A 32 18.15 13.44 13.30
C TYR A 32 17.39 12.84 14.48
N HIS A 33 16.10 12.58 14.30
CA HIS A 33 15.22 11.98 15.30
C HIS A 33 15.62 10.54 15.66
N THR A 34 16.19 9.80 14.71
CA THR A 34 16.73 8.45 14.96
C THR A 34 17.97 8.53 15.86
N ILE A 35 18.87 9.50 15.62
CA ILE A 35 20.11 9.67 16.40
C ILE A 35 19.82 10.04 17.86
N ILE A 36 18.79 10.87 18.10
CA ILE A 36 18.38 11.25 19.46
C ILE A 36 17.51 10.19 20.16
N GLY A 37 17.28 9.04 19.52
CA GLY A 37 16.55 7.91 20.11
C GLY A 37 15.04 8.10 20.23
N THR A 38 14.43 8.98 19.42
CA THR A 38 12.97 9.12 19.42
C THR A 38 12.29 7.97 18.69
N GLU A 39 11.25 7.40 19.30
CA GLU A 39 10.41 6.41 18.63
C GLU A 39 9.67 7.04 17.44
N PHE A 40 9.48 6.23 16.39
CA PHE A 40 8.86 6.65 15.14
C PHE A 40 9.49 7.94 14.57
N ALA A 41 10.82 7.99 14.54
CA ALA A 41 11.60 9.16 14.14
C ALA A 41 11.13 9.84 12.84
N PHE A 42 10.80 9.06 11.81
CA PHE A 42 10.31 9.56 10.51
C PHE A 42 8.87 10.10 10.54
N TYR A 43 8.12 9.88 11.62
CA TYR A 43 6.76 10.39 11.81
C TYR A 43 6.70 11.71 12.58
N GLN A 44 7.81 12.13 13.19
CA GLN A 44 7.90 13.40 13.94
C GLN A 44 7.63 14.59 13.02
N VAL A 45 8.15 14.54 11.79
CA VAL A 45 7.79 15.47 10.72
C VAL A 45 7.06 14.71 9.63
N LYS A 46 5.72 14.78 9.67
CA LYS A 46 4.86 14.15 8.67
C LYS A 46 5.23 14.63 7.26
N ALA A 47 5.27 13.70 6.30
CA ALA A 47 5.65 13.98 4.92
C ALA A 47 4.90 15.17 4.27
N PRO A 48 3.58 15.38 4.50
CA PRO A 48 2.89 16.57 3.98
C PRO A 48 3.45 17.89 4.52
N ILE A 49 3.86 17.92 5.79
CA ILE A 49 4.48 19.11 6.40
C ILE A 49 5.85 19.36 5.78
N ALA A 50 6.66 18.30 5.59
CA ALA A 50 7.95 18.40 4.91
C ALA A 50 7.83 18.82 3.44
N ALA A 51 6.72 18.50 2.77
CA ALA A 51 6.46 18.88 1.38
C ALA A 51 6.10 20.36 1.20
N LEU A 52 5.55 21.04 2.22
CA LEU A 52 5.11 22.43 2.09
C LEU A 52 6.26 23.39 1.70
N PRO A 53 7.43 23.39 2.36
CA PRO A 53 8.56 24.24 1.95
C PRO A 53 9.03 23.95 0.52
N ALA A 54 9.01 22.68 0.11
CA ALA A 54 9.36 22.29 -1.26
C ALA A 54 8.36 22.82 -2.29
N ILE A 55 7.05 22.75 -2.01
CA ILE A 55 6.01 23.30 -2.89
C ILE A 55 6.12 24.82 -2.98
N ILE A 56 6.32 25.51 -1.85
CA ILE A 56 6.53 26.96 -1.81
C ILE A 56 7.73 27.32 -2.69
N LEU A 57 8.84 26.59 -2.54
CA LEU A 57 10.04 26.82 -3.33
C LEU A 57 9.85 26.53 -4.82
N ALA A 58 9.08 25.50 -5.18
CA ALA A 58 8.72 25.23 -6.57
C ALA A 58 7.94 26.40 -7.18
N ILE A 59 7.01 26.98 -6.43
CA ILE A 59 6.23 28.16 -6.85
C ILE A 59 7.14 29.39 -6.98
N LEU A 60 8.09 29.60 -6.06
CA LEU A 60 9.03 30.73 -6.11
C LEU A 60 10.04 30.63 -7.26
N LEU A 61 10.46 29.43 -7.64
CA LEU A 61 11.36 29.19 -8.77
C LEU A 61 10.66 29.35 -10.12
N TYR A 62 9.33 29.30 -10.14
CA TYR A 62 8.55 29.42 -11.37
C TYR A 62 8.71 30.82 -11.97
N ARG A 63 9.24 30.88 -13.19
CA ARG A 63 9.45 32.13 -13.93
C ARG A 63 8.15 32.55 -14.62
N GLY A 64 7.18 33.04 -13.85
CA GLY A 64 5.88 33.48 -14.35
C GLY A 64 4.96 34.01 -13.25
N LYS A 65 3.66 34.13 -13.56
CA LYS A 65 2.65 34.53 -12.57
C LYS A 65 2.43 33.40 -11.56
N ILE A 66 2.25 33.74 -10.28
CA ILE A 66 2.00 32.77 -9.20
C ILE A 66 0.79 31.88 -9.51
N ASN A 67 -0.31 32.44 -10.05
CA ASN A 67 -1.48 31.66 -10.40
C ASN A 67 -1.17 30.56 -11.43
N ALA A 68 -0.32 30.86 -12.42
CA ALA A 68 0.10 29.88 -13.42
C ALA A 68 1.04 28.82 -12.81
N ALA A 69 1.87 29.19 -11.83
CA ALA A 69 2.70 28.25 -11.08
C ALA A 69 1.83 27.26 -10.29
N ILE A 70 0.82 27.77 -9.59
CA ILE A 70 -0.14 26.96 -8.81
C ILE A 70 -0.92 26.03 -9.75
N GLU A 71 -1.42 26.54 -10.87
CA GLU A 71 -2.15 25.73 -11.85
C GLU A 71 -1.27 24.62 -12.45
N THR A 72 0.00 24.92 -12.76
CA THR A 72 0.97 23.93 -13.23
C THR A 72 1.22 22.86 -12.18
N PHE A 73 1.38 23.25 -10.92
CA PHE A 73 1.53 22.32 -9.80
C PHE A 73 0.30 21.42 -9.63
N LEU A 74 -0.91 22.01 -9.63
CA LEU A 74 -2.16 21.26 -9.50
C LEU A 74 -2.36 20.29 -10.66
N HIS A 75 -2.03 20.70 -11.89
CA HIS A 75 -2.08 19.81 -13.05
C HIS A 75 -1.15 18.60 -12.87
N GLY A 76 0.10 18.82 -12.41
CA GLY A 76 1.03 17.74 -12.08
C GLY A 76 0.54 16.84 -10.94
N ALA A 77 -0.02 17.44 -9.87
CA ALA A 77 -0.58 16.70 -8.74
C ALA A 77 -1.82 15.87 -9.13
N SER A 78 -2.57 16.31 -10.16
CA SER A 78 -3.72 15.60 -10.71
C SER A 78 -3.38 14.50 -11.71
N HIS A 79 -2.11 14.07 -11.78
CA HIS A 79 -1.70 12.99 -12.69
C HIS A 79 -2.53 11.72 -12.42
N PRO A 80 -3.08 11.05 -13.45
CA PRO A 80 -3.99 9.90 -13.29
C PRO A 80 -3.46 8.82 -12.35
N ASN A 81 -2.16 8.51 -12.43
CA ASN A 81 -1.52 7.52 -11.55
C ASN A 81 -1.55 7.93 -10.06
N LEU A 82 -1.40 9.22 -9.73
CA LEU A 82 -1.49 9.71 -8.35
C LEU A 82 -2.92 9.64 -7.83
N ILE A 83 -3.89 10.05 -8.66
CA ILE A 83 -5.32 9.93 -8.33
C ILE A 83 -5.70 8.46 -8.12
N LEU A 84 -5.21 7.57 -8.98
CA LEU A 84 -5.43 6.13 -8.85
C LEU A 84 -4.87 5.60 -7.52
N MET A 85 -3.63 5.93 -7.18
CA MET A 85 -3.03 5.53 -5.90
C MET A 85 -3.84 6.03 -4.71
N PHE A 86 -4.26 7.29 -4.72
CA PHE A 86 -5.13 7.87 -3.70
C PHE A 86 -6.44 7.08 -3.56
N MET A 87 -7.12 6.78 -4.67
CA MET A 87 -8.36 5.99 -4.66
C MET A 87 -8.14 4.57 -4.15
N VAL A 88 -7.04 3.92 -4.54
CA VAL A 88 -6.69 2.57 -4.08
C VAL A 88 -6.49 2.53 -2.57
N PHE A 89 -5.70 3.46 -2.00
CA PHE A 89 -5.48 3.50 -0.56
C PHE A 89 -6.74 3.90 0.22
N MET A 90 -7.56 4.79 -0.33
CA MET A 90 -8.86 5.14 0.25
C MET A 90 -9.79 3.92 0.33
N LEU A 91 -9.96 3.19 -0.77
CA LEU A 91 -10.80 1.98 -0.82
C LEU A 91 -10.22 0.86 0.05
N ALA A 92 -8.91 0.69 0.08
CA ALA A 92 -8.27 -0.29 0.95
C ALA A 92 -8.48 0.04 2.44
N GLY A 93 -8.40 1.32 2.82
CA GLY A 93 -8.75 1.75 4.18
C GLY A 93 -10.21 1.46 4.51
N ALA A 94 -11.13 1.70 3.59
CA ALA A 94 -12.55 1.35 3.75
C ALA A 94 -12.74 -0.18 3.88
N PHE A 95 -12.09 -0.96 3.02
CA PHE A 95 -12.12 -2.43 3.07
C PHE A 95 -11.61 -2.94 4.41
N ALA A 96 -10.42 -2.49 4.83
CA ALA A 96 -9.81 -2.84 6.12
C ALA A 96 -10.70 -2.48 7.30
N SER A 97 -11.36 -1.31 7.26
CA SER A 97 -12.25 -0.86 8.31
C SER A 97 -13.48 -1.76 8.44
N VAL A 98 -14.14 -2.08 7.33
CA VAL A 98 -15.33 -2.94 7.34
C VAL A 98 -14.96 -4.38 7.71
N THR A 99 -13.88 -4.93 7.16
CA THR A 99 -13.45 -6.31 7.47
C THR A 99 -13.00 -6.46 8.93
N SER A 100 -12.32 -5.47 9.48
CA SER A 100 -11.96 -5.46 10.91
C SER A 100 -13.22 -5.41 11.78
N ALA A 101 -14.18 -4.55 11.45
CA ALA A 101 -15.42 -4.39 12.24
C ALA A 101 -16.28 -5.66 12.27
N ILE A 102 -16.29 -6.46 11.20
CA ILE A 102 -17.04 -7.72 11.15
C ILE A 102 -16.28 -8.92 11.73
N GLY A 103 -15.00 -8.79 12.09
CA GLY A 103 -14.14 -9.88 12.55
C GLY A 103 -13.58 -10.76 11.42
N SER A 104 -13.57 -10.23 10.19
CA SER A 104 -13.03 -10.90 9.01
C SER A 104 -11.50 -10.96 9.03
N VAL A 105 -10.84 -9.88 9.49
CA VAL A 105 -9.39 -9.87 9.71
C VAL A 105 -9.01 -10.97 10.70
N ASP A 106 -9.64 -10.98 11.87
CA ASP A 106 -9.34 -11.96 12.92
C ASP A 106 -9.55 -13.40 12.44
N SER A 107 -10.69 -13.69 11.79
CA SER A 107 -10.98 -15.04 11.26
C SER A 107 -9.94 -15.47 10.22
N THR A 108 -9.50 -14.56 9.36
CA THR A 108 -8.49 -14.84 8.31
C THR A 108 -7.13 -15.11 8.92
N VAL A 109 -6.73 -14.32 9.93
CA VAL A 109 -5.47 -14.49 10.64
C VAL A 109 -5.43 -15.81 11.42
N GLN A 110 -6.50 -16.13 12.16
CA GLN A 110 -6.58 -17.38 12.92
C GLN A 110 -6.61 -18.62 12.00
N PHE A 111 -7.29 -18.53 10.86
CA PHE A 111 -7.21 -19.56 9.83
C PHE A 111 -5.77 -19.71 9.30
N GLY A 112 -5.09 -18.60 9.01
CA GLY A 112 -3.69 -18.62 8.61
C GLY A 112 -2.78 -19.29 9.63
N LEU A 113 -2.93 -18.96 10.91
CA LEU A 113 -2.17 -19.57 12.02
C LEU A 113 -2.50 -21.06 12.23
N SER A 114 -3.67 -21.53 11.79
CA SER A 114 -4.02 -22.96 11.85
C SER A 114 -3.29 -23.83 10.82
N ILE A 115 -2.77 -23.21 9.75
CA ILE A 115 -2.10 -23.90 8.63
C ILE A 115 -0.60 -23.58 8.61
N ILE A 116 -0.24 -22.35 8.96
CA ILE A 116 1.11 -21.81 8.87
C ILE A 116 1.65 -21.59 10.29
N PRO A 117 2.78 -22.19 10.66
CA PRO A 117 3.43 -21.90 11.94
C PRO A 117 3.78 -20.40 12.06
N SER A 118 3.69 -19.84 13.26
CA SER A 118 3.95 -18.41 13.53
C SER A 118 5.32 -17.94 13.01
N GLU A 119 6.33 -18.81 13.06
CA GLU A 119 7.69 -18.57 12.55
C GLU A 119 7.76 -18.29 11.03
N PHE A 120 6.76 -18.74 10.26
CA PHE A 120 6.72 -18.56 8.81
C PHE A 120 5.80 -17.42 8.35
N VAL A 121 5.20 -16.67 9.27
CA VAL A 121 4.26 -15.59 8.93
C VAL A 121 4.94 -14.52 8.07
N LEU A 122 6.08 -13.97 8.49
CA LEU A 122 6.80 -12.94 7.74
C LEU A 122 7.23 -13.40 6.32
N PRO A 123 7.93 -14.53 6.14
CA PRO A 123 8.31 -14.97 4.79
C PRO A 123 7.09 -15.30 3.91
N MET A 124 6.00 -15.82 4.49
CA MET A 124 4.77 -16.07 3.73
C MET A 124 4.08 -14.79 3.29
N LEU A 125 4.02 -13.76 4.15
CA LEU A 125 3.48 -12.44 3.77
C LEU A 125 4.27 -11.83 2.59
N PHE A 126 5.60 -11.99 2.59
CA PHE A 126 6.45 -11.60 1.47
C PHE A 126 6.10 -12.37 0.20
N ILE A 127 6.08 -13.71 0.25
CA ILE A 127 5.86 -14.58 -0.93
C ILE A 127 4.47 -14.34 -1.53
N ILE A 128 3.44 -14.27 -0.69
CA ILE A 128 2.06 -14.04 -1.14
C ILE A 128 1.95 -12.66 -1.80
N SER A 129 2.53 -11.62 -1.19
CA SER A 129 2.51 -10.27 -1.77
C SER A 129 3.32 -10.20 -3.07
N ALA A 130 4.47 -10.86 -3.15
CA ALA A 130 5.25 -10.99 -4.37
C ALA A 130 4.47 -11.67 -5.49
N PHE A 131 3.78 -12.76 -5.17
CA PHE A 131 3.00 -13.51 -6.15
C PHE A 131 1.81 -12.69 -6.67
N ILE A 132 1.05 -12.07 -5.77
CA ILE A 132 -0.08 -11.19 -6.13
C ILE A 132 0.41 -10.01 -6.98
N ALA A 133 1.46 -9.30 -6.57
CA ALA A 133 1.96 -8.14 -7.31
C ALA A 133 2.51 -8.52 -8.69
N THR A 134 3.14 -9.69 -8.82
CA THR A 134 3.57 -10.21 -10.12
C THR A 134 2.37 -10.45 -11.04
N ALA A 135 1.31 -11.06 -10.51
CA ALA A 135 0.10 -11.40 -11.24
C ALA A 135 -0.75 -10.17 -11.61
N MET A 136 -0.94 -9.23 -10.66
CA MET A 136 -1.72 -8.01 -10.85
C MET A 136 -0.97 -6.92 -11.61
N GLY A 137 0.38 -6.93 -11.57
CA GLY A 137 1.21 -5.86 -12.13
C GLY A 137 1.08 -4.52 -11.42
N THR A 138 0.70 -4.52 -10.14
CA THR A 138 0.64 -3.32 -9.30
C THR A 138 1.13 -3.59 -7.88
N SER A 139 2.15 -2.85 -7.47
CA SER A 139 2.66 -2.88 -6.10
C SER A 139 1.69 -2.23 -5.11
N MET A 140 1.22 -1.02 -5.41
CA MET A 140 0.34 -0.26 -4.51
C MET A 140 -0.99 -0.96 -4.26
N GLY A 141 -1.59 -1.55 -5.30
CA GLY A 141 -2.81 -2.34 -5.15
C GLY A 141 -2.62 -3.56 -4.24
N THR A 142 -1.49 -4.24 -4.39
CA THR A 142 -1.13 -5.40 -3.56
C THR A 142 -0.90 -5.00 -2.10
N ILE A 143 -0.17 -3.90 -1.86
CA ILE A 143 0.03 -3.36 -0.51
C ILE A 143 -1.32 -3.04 0.12
N ALA A 144 -2.19 -2.36 -0.61
CA ALA A 144 -3.50 -1.97 -0.11
C ALA A 144 -4.38 -3.18 0.28
N ALA A 145 -4.32 -4.27 -0.50
CA ALA A 145 -5.08 -5.49 -0.22
C ALA A 145 -4.49 -6.33 0.93
N CYS A 146 -3.16 -6.46 1.00
CA CYS A 146 -2.48 -7.34 1.94
C CYS A 146 -2.16 -6.69 3.30
N ALA A 147 -1.97 -5.37 3.36
CA ALA A 147 -1.60 -4.67 4.59
C ALA A 147 -2.57 -4.90 5.77
N PRO A 148 -3.90 -4.95 5.59
CA PRO A 148 -4.83 -5.22 6.70
C PRO A 148 -4.63 -6.61 7.30
N ILE A 149 -4.35 -7.62 6.47
CA ILE A 149 -4.06 -8.98 6.94
C ILE A 149 -2.73 -9.00 7.68
N ALA A 150 -1.69 -8.38 7.12
CA ALA A 150 -0.38 -8.31 7.77
C ALA A 150 -0.43 -7.60 9.12
N PHE A 151 -1.18 -6.50 9.21
CA PHE A 151 -1.45 -5.83 10.48
C PHE A 151 -2.20 -6.74 11.44
N GLY A 152 -3.21 -7.47 10.97
CA GLY A 152 -3.92 -8.48 11.77
C GLY A 152 -2.98 -9.56 12.33
N PHE A 153 -2.04 -10.07 11.53
CA PHE A 153 -1.02 -11.00 12.02
C PHE A 153 -0.12 -10.37 13.09
N SER A 154 0.32 -9.12 12.93
CA SER A 154 1.10 -8.44 13.98
C SER A 154 0.33 -8.21 15.28
N GLN A 155 -1.01 -8.22 15.25
CA GLN A 155 -1.83 -8.11 16.46
C GLN A 155 -2.09 -9.48 17.10
N ALA A 156 -2.13 -10.55 16.31
CA ALA A 156 -2.32 -11.92 16.79
C ALA A 156 -1.02 -12.64 17.18
N THR A 157 0.14 -12.04 16.86
CA THR A 157 1.47 -12.58 17.09
C THR A 157 2.35 -11.53 17.75
N ASP A 158 3.50 -11.92 18.31
CA ASP A 158 4.48 -10.98 18.88
C ASP A 158 5.35 -10.27 17.82
N ILE A 159 4.94 -10.34 16.54
CA ILE A 159 5.64 -9.70 15.43
C ILE A 159 5.34 -8.21 15.45
N GLN A 160 6.38 -7.37 15.54
CA GLN A 160 6.17 -5.91 15.44
C GLN A 160 5.54 -5.54 14.08
N PRO A 161 4.53 -4.65 14.05
CA PRO A 161 3.84 -4.26 12.82
C PRO A 161 4.76 -3.79 11.69
N ILE A 162 5.91 -3.18 12.02
CA ILE A 162 6.90 -2.72 11.06
C ILE A 162 7.46 -3.87 10.21
N TYR A 163 7.67 -5.06 10.78
CA TYR A 163 8.15 -6.23 10.06
C TYR A 163 7.06 -6.83 9.18
N ALA A 164 5.83 -6.94 9.69
CA ALA A 164 4.70 -7.48 8.94
C ALA A 164 4.35 -6.62 7.72
N ILE A 165 4.25 -5.30 7.92
CA ILE A 165 4.04 -4.35 6.82
C ILE A 165 5.26 -4.30 5.89
N GLY A 166 6.47 -4.36 6.44
CA GLY A 166 7.71 -4.44 5.67
C GLY A 166 7.76 -5.66 4.74
N ALA A 167 7.28 -6.82 5.19
CA ALA A 167 7.19 -8.04 4.39
C ALA A 167 6.21 -7.89 3.22
N VAL A 168 5.06 -7.27 3.46
CA VAL A 168 4.09 -6.97 2.38
C VAL A 168 4.65 -5.97 1.38
N VAL A 169 5.24 -4.88 1.85
CA VAL A 169 5.79 -3.82 0.97
C VAL A 169 6.93 -4.37 0.13
N SER A 170 7.90 -5.06 0.74
CA SER A 170 9.03 -5.62 0.01
C SER A 170 8.60 -6.71 -0.97
N GLY A 171 7.66 -7.58 -0.59
CA GLY A 171 7.08 -8.58 -1.47
C GLY A 171 6.36 -7.95 -2.66
N ALA A 172 5.48 -6.98 -2.40
CA ALA A 172 4.74 -6.29 -3.46
C ALA A 172 5.67 -5.52 -4.42
N MET A 173 6.72 -4.88 -3.92
CA MET A 173 7.73 -4.21 -4.75
C MET A 173 8.50 -5.20 -5.60
N PHE A 174 8.92 -6.33 -5.03
CA PHE A 174 9.59 -7.40 -5.76
C PHE A 174 8.70 -7.95 -6.88
N GLY A 175 7.43 -8.23 -6.59
CA GLY A 175 6.51 -8.79 -7.58
C GLY A 175 6.18 -7.83 -8.73
N ASP A 176 5.89 -6.57 -8.43
CA ASP A 176 5.61 -5.54 -9.45
C ASP A 176 6.85 -5.32 -10.35
N ASN A 177 8.04 -5.37 -9.78
CA ASN A 177 9.30 -5.28 -10.52
C ASN A 177 9.50 -6.45 -11.49
N LEU A 178 9.02 -7.65 -11.17
CA LEU A 178 9.07 -8.81 -12.06
C LEU A 178 7.86 -8.91 -13.01
N SER A 179 6.81 -8.14 -12.80
CA SER A 179 5.62 -8.19 -13.65
C SER A 179 5.90 -7.67 -15.06
N MET A 180 5.48 -8.42 -16.08
CA MET A 180 5.57 -8.03 -17.49
C MET A 180 4.43 -7.12 -17.95
N ILE A 181 3.40 -6.93 -17.11
CA ILE A 181 2.20 -6.14 -17.44
C ILE A 181 2.12 -4.81 -16.67
N SER A 182 3.09 -4.50 -15.81
CA SER A 182 3.12 -3.27 -15.01
C SER A 182 3.37 -2.03 -15.87
N ASP A 183 2.63 -0.94 -15.62
CA ASP A 183 2.75 0.33 -16.34
C ASP A 183 4.18 0.88 -16.32
N THR A 184 4.87 0.76 -15.18
CA THR A 184 6.27 1.18 -15.03
C THR A 184 7.20 0.37 -15.92
N THR A 185 6.94 -0.92 -16.03
CA THR A 185 7.70 -1.86 -16.87
C THR A 185 7.48 -1.58 -18.35
N ILE A 186 6.23 -1.35 -18.75
CA ILE A 186 5.86 -1.01 -20.14
C ILE A 186 6.42 0.36 -20.52
N ALA A 187 6.30 1.36 -19.65
CA ALA A 187 6.82 2.70 -19.91
C ALA A 187 8.35 2.71 -20.02
N ALA A 188 9.06 2.02 -19.13
CA ALA A 188 10.53 1.95 -19.15
C ALA A 188 11.05 1.27 -20.43
N THR A 189 10.47 0.13 -20.80
CA THR A 189 10.90 -0.64 -21.98
C THR A 189 10.61 0.09 -23.28
N ARG A 190 9.44 0.72 -23.40
CA ARG A 190 9.09 1.57 -24.56
C ARG A 190 9.95 2.82 -24.67
N SER A 191 10.25 3.48 -23.55
CA SER A 191 11.07 4.71 -23.55
C SER A 191 12.52 4.43 -23.91
N LEU A 192 13.03 3.24 -23.60
CA LEU A 192 14.39 2.81 -23.88
C LEU A 192 14.50 1.94 -25.15
N ASN A 193 13.38 1.69 -25.83
CA ASN A 193 13.29 0.84 -27.02
C ASN A 193 13.94 -0.55 -26.84
N VAL A 194 13.67 -1.18 -25.70
CA VAL A 194 14.14 -2.53 -25.34
C VAL A 194 12.96 -3.48 -25.16
N GLU A 195 13.19 -4.78 -25.34
CA GLU A 195 12.15 -5.79 -25.18
C GLU A 195 11.82 -6.05 -23.70
N LEU A 196 10.54 -6.31 -23.42
CA LEU A 196 10.05 -6.67 -22.07
C LEU A 196 10.77 -7.90 -21.50
N ARG A 197 11.07 -8.86 -22.37
CA ARG A 197 11.75 -10.10 -22.00
C ARG A 197 13.18 -9.85 -21.52
N ASP A 198 13.89 -8.91 -22.13
CA ASP A 198 15.27 -8.60 -21.78
C ASP A 198 15.34 -7.93 -20.40
N LYS A 199 14.44 -6.99 -20.14
CA LYS A 199 14.25 -6.37 -18.83
C LYS A 199 13.92 -7.42 -17.76
N PHE A 200 12.98 -8.33 -18.04
CA PHE A 200 12.62 -9.39 -17.10
C PHE A 200 13.80 -10.30 -16.76
N ARG A 201 14.58 -10.71 -17.77
CA ARG A 201 15.75 -11.55 -17.59
C ARG A 201 16.74 -10.89 -16.64
N VAL A 202 17.16 -9.65 -16.92
CA VAL A 202 18.12 -8.92 -16.09
C VAL A 202 17.57 -8.67 -14.68
N ASN A 203 16.30 -8.31 -14.55
CA ASN A 203 15.69 -8.05 -13.25
C ASN A 203 15.66 -9.30 -12.37
N ILE A 204 15.38 -10.49 -12.89
CA ILE A 204 15.44 -11.73 -12.09
C ILE A 204 16.84 -11.95 -11.51
N TRP A 205 17.90 -11.71 -12.29
CA TRP A 205 19.27 -11.91 -11.82
C TRP A 205 19.63 -11.04 -10.62
N ILE A 206 19.01 -9.88 -10.46
CA ILE A 206 19.27 -8.94 -9.37
C ILE A 206 18.24 -9.10 -8.24
N ALA A 207 16.96 -9.23 -8.60
CA ALA A 207 15.87 -9.28 -7.64
C ALA A 207 15.80 -10.61 -6.90
N LEU A 208 16.07 -11.74 -7.58
CA LEU A 208 15.94 -13.07 -6.96
C LEU A 208 16.96 -13.29 -5.82
N PRO A 209 18.26 -12.96 -5.97
CA PRO A 209 19.20 -13.03 -4.85
C PRO A 209 18.80 -12.12 -3.68
N ALA A 210 18.33 -10.89 -3.97
CA ALA A 210 17.85 -9.98 -2.93
C ALA A 210 16.64 -10.56 -2.18
N ALA A 211 15.68 -11.14 -2.90
CA ALA A 211 14.50 -11.79 -2.31
C ALA A 211 14.88 -12.98 -1.42
N ILE A 212 15.85 -13.81 -1.84
CA ILE A 212 16.35 -14.91 -1.03
C ILE A 212 16.95 -14.38 0.28
N ILE A 213 17.80 -13.34 0.20
CA ILE A 213 18.38 -12.72 1.40
C ILE A 213 17.28 -12.14 2.30
N THR A 214 16.28 -11.47 1.75
CA THR A 214 15.15 -10.93 2.50
C THR A 214 14.33 -12.03 3.20
N ILE A 215 14.05 -13.15 2.52
CA ILE A 215 13.36 -14.30 3.11
C ILE A 215 14.17 -14.89 4.26
N LEU A 216 15.49 -15.03 4.09
CA LEU A 216 16.36 -15.51 5.17
C LEU A 216 16.33 -14.57 6.38
N ILE A 217 16.37 -13.25 6.17
CA ILE A 217 16.24 -12.27 7.24
C ILE A 217 14.90 -12.47 7.97
N TYR A 218 13.78 -12.61 7.25
CA TYR A 218 12.47 -12.81 7.88
C TYR A 218 12.37 -14.11 8.68
N ILE A 219 12.97 -15.20 8.21
CA ILE A 219 13.04 -16.46 8.97
C ILE A 219 13.82 -16.26 10.26
N LEU A 220 14.99 -15.61 10.19
CA LEU A 220 15.85 -15.35 11.36
C LEU A 220 15.18 -14.41 12.37
N THR A 221 14.44 -13.41 11.91
CA THR A 221 13.67 -12.51 12.79
C THR A 221 12.52 -13.24 13.47
N SER A 222 11.89 -14.21 12.80
CA SER A 222 10.69 -14.92 13.30
C SER A 222 11.02 -16.09 14.25
N HIS A 223 12.28 -16.52 14.33
CA HIS A 223 12.73 -17.67 15.13
C HIS A 223 12.52 -17.55 16.65
N HIS A 224 12.13 -16.36 17.13
CA HIS A 224 11.83 -16.10 18.54
C HIS A 224 10.33 -16.07 18.84
N ALA A 225 9.47 -16.30 17.84
CA ALA A 225 8.03 -16.34 18.03
C ALA A 225 7.65 -17.62 18.80
N GLN A 226 6.95 -17.47 19.93
CA GLN A 226 6.38 -18.61 20.64
C GLN A 226 5.35 -19.33 19.74
N THR A 227 5.10 -20.61 20.01
CA THR A 227 4.03 -21.36 19.37
C THR A 227 2.69 -20.77 19.80
N ILE A 228 2.05 -20.03 18.90
CA ILE A 228 0.78 -19.38 19.17
C ILE A 228 -0.33 -20.37 18.86
N GLU A 229 -1.10 -20.76 19.87
CA GLU A 229 -2.33 -21.53 19.65
C GLU A 229 -3.36 -20.68 18.89
N TYR A 230 -3.83 -21.21 17.76
CA TYR A 230 -4.87 -20.56 16.98
C TYR A 230 -6.22 -20.66 17.70
N LYS A 231 -7.03 -19.61 17.58
CA LYS A 231 -8.38 -19.52 18.15
C LYS A 231 -9.42 -19.98 17.13
N SER A 232 -10.66 -20.17 17.60
CA SER A 232 -11.81 -20.44 16.73
C SER A 232 -11.98 -19.35 15.68
N TYR A 233 -12.15 -19.75 14.41
CA TYR A 233 -12.40 -18.86 13.28
C TYR A 233 -13.70 -19.22 12.56
N ASN A 234 -14.31 -18.23 11.88
CA ASN A 234 -15.51 -18.45 11.08
C ASN A 234 -15.18 -18.33 9.59
N LEU A 235 -15.33 -19.44 8.85
CA LEU A 235 -15.06 -19.52 7.41
C LEU A 235 -15.85 -18.50 6.58
N TRP A 236 -17.09 -18.16 6.99
CA TRP A 236 -17.91 -17.17 6.29
C TRP A 236 -17.29 -15.78 6.31
N LEU A 237 -16.60 -15.42 7.40
CA LEU A 237 -15.95 -14.13 7.55
C LEU A 237 -14.64 -14.03 6.77
N ILE A 238 -14.08 -15.14 6.29
CA ILE A 238 -12.83 -15.17 5.50
C ILE A 238 -13.11 -14.87 4.01
N LEU A 239 -14.37 -15.07 3.59
CA LEU A 239 -14.78 -14.97 2.19
C LEU A 239 -14.40 -13.64 1.48
N PRO A 240 -14.51 -12.45 2.09
CA PRO A 240 -14.12 -11.20 1.43
C PRO A 240 -12.65 -11.20 0.98
N TYR A 241 -11.74 -11.68 1.84
CA TYR A 241 -10.31 -11.75 1.53
C TYR A 241 -10.01 -12.81 0.49
N VAL A 242 -10.65 -13.97 0.57
CA VAL A 242 -10.51 -15.04 -0.42
C VAL A 242 -10.97 -14.56 -1.80
N ILE A 243 -12.10 -13.86 -1.88
CA ILE A 243 -12.60 -13.32 -3.15
C ILE A 243 -11.67 -12.23 -3.68
N VAL A 244 -11.24 -11.28 -2.85
CA VAL A 244 -10.26 -10.25 -3.28
C VAL A 244 -8.97 -10.91 -3.79
N PHE A 245 -8.46 -11.93 -3.09
CA PHE A 245 -7.28 -12.69 -3.51
C PHE A 245 -7.49 -13.39 -4.85
N PHE A 246 -8.64 -14.05 -5.08
CA PHE A 246 -8.91 -14.68 -6.38
C PHE A 246 -9.15 -13.66 -7.50
N LEU A 247 -9.87 -12.57 -7.21
CA LEU A 247 -10.10 -11.49 -8.16
C LEU A 247 -8.81 -10.76 -8.55
N ALA A 248 -7.78 -10.78 -7.69
CA ALA A 248 -6.45 -10.28 -8.04
C ALA A 248 -5.81 -11.04 -9.23
N PHE A 249 -6.17 -12.31 -9.46
CA PHE A 249 -5.70 -13.06 -10.64
C PHE A 249 -6.54 -12.79 -11.90
N THR A 250 -7.67 -12.12 -11.75
CA THR A 250 -8.48 -11.70 -12.90
C THR A 250 -7.93 -10.40 -13.48
N ARG A 251 -8.26 -10.08 -14.74
CA ARG A 251 -7.87 -8.81 -15.38
C ARG A 251 -8.71 -7.61 -14.91
N LEU A 252 -9.33 -7.69 -13.74
CA LEU A 252 -10.12 -6.60 -13.18
C LEU A 252 -9.20 -5.51 -12.64
N HIS A 253 -9.63 -4.27 -12.82
CA HIS A 253 -8.92 -3.12 -12.26
C HIS A 253 -8.99 -3.14 -10.73
N VAL A 254 -7.88 -2.78 -10.06
CA VAL A 254 -7.76 -2.84 -8.59
C VAL A 254 -8.89 -2.13 -7.84
N LEU A 255 -9.38 -0.98 -8.35
CA LEU A 255 -10.51 -0.28 -7.75
C LEU A 255 -11.79 -1.12 -7.74
N ALA A 256 -12.04 -1.88 -8.82
CA ALA A 256 -13.19 -2.77 -8.90
C ALA A 256 -13.05 -3.93 -7.92
N VAL A 257 -11.85 -4.52 -7.82
CA VAL A 257 -11.55 -5.62 -6.88
C VAL A 257 -11.81 -5.18 -5.44
N LEU A 258 -11.29 -4.02 -5.03
CA LEU A 258 -11.51 -3.48 -3.68
C LEU A 258 -12.97 -3.10 -3.45
N THR A 259 -13.65 -2.53 -4.45
CA THR A 259 -15.09 -2.19 -4.33
C THR A 259 -15.93 -3.44 -4.12
N ILE A 260 -15.69 -4.51 -4.88
CA ILE A 260 -16.38 -5.80 -4.71
C ILE A 260 -16.11 -6.35 -3.31
N GLY A 261 -14.86 -6.29 -2.83
CA GLY A 261 -14.50 -6.69 -1.48
C GLY A 261 -15.25 -5.90 -0.39
N ILE A 262 -15.36 -4.57 -0.53
CA ILE A 262 -16.11 -3.72 0.40
C ILE A 262 -17.60 -4.07 0.40
N VAL A 263 -18.21 -4.19 -0.79
CA VAL A 263 -19.63 -4.53 -0.92
C VAL A 263 -19.92 -5.89 -0.28
N LEU A 264 -19.08 -6.88 -0.54
CA LEU A 264 -19.24 -8.22 0.02
C LEU A 264 -19.07 -8.24 1.54
N SER A 265 -18.07 -7.52 2.06
CA SER A 265 -17.91 -7.31 3.51
C SER A 265 -19.13 -6.61 4.13
N GLY A 266 -19.70 -5.62 3.43
CA GLY A 266 -20.92 -4.93 3.85
C GLY A 266 -22.16 -5.84 3.89
N VAL A 267 -22.31 -6.72 2.90
CA VAL A 267 -23.37 -7.74 2.90
C VAL A 267 -23.20 -8.69 4.08
N LEU A 268 -21.99 -9.21 4.32
CA LEU A 268 -21.72 -10.07 5.48
C LEU A 268 -21.94 -9.33 6.82
N ALA A 269 -21.61 -8.04 6.89
CA ALA A 269 -21.91 -7.22 8.05
C ALA A 269 -23.41 -7.21 8.35
N SER A 270 -24.24 -6.98 7.31
CA SER A 270 -25.70 -6.96 7.45
C SER A 270 -26.27 -8.31 7.87
N LEU A 271 -25.75 -9.42 7.34
CA LEU A 271 -26.18 -10.78 7.71
C LEU A 271 -25.77 -11.14 9.15
N LYS A 272 -24.59 -10.70 9.61
CA LYS A 272 -24.15 -10.88 10.99
C LYS A 272 -25.06 -10.14 11.97
N ILE A 273 -25.51 -8.94 11.60
CA ILE A 273 -26.47 -8.14 12.37
C ILE A 273 -27.84 -8.84 12.44
N LEU A 274 -28.29 -9.46 11.35
CA LEU A 274 -29.56 -10.21 11.30
C LEU A 274 -29.55 -11.50 12.14
N ASN A 275 -28.38 -12.09 12.39
CA ASN A 275 -28.22 -13.31 13.20
C ASN A 275 -27.98 -13.05 14.70
N LEU A 276 -28.03 -11.80 15.17
CA LEU A 276 -27.92 -11.44 16.58
C LEU A 276 -29.27 -10.97 17.13
N PRO A 277 -29.73 -11.44 18.31
CA PRO A 277 -30.97 -10.99 18.95
C PRO A 277 -30.92 -9.55 19.52
N TYR A 278 -29.92 -8.75 19.15
CA TYR A 278 -29.72 -7.39 19.65
C TYR A 278 -29.76 -6.36 18.50
N LEU A 279 -30.97 -6.09 18.00
CA LEU A 279 -31.29 -4.76 17.50
C LEU A 279 -31.15 -3.78 18.68
N ASN A 280 -30.09 -2.95 18.75
CA ASN A 280 -30.22 -1.57 19.28
C ASN A 280 -28.99 -0.65 19.31
N THR A 281 -27.83 -0.93 18.71
CA THR A 281 -26.72 0.04 18.83
C THR A 281 -25.90 0.27 17.56
N MET A 282 -26.59 0.51 16.43
CA MET A 282 -26.32 1.59 15.46
C MET A 282 -26.88 1.20 14.08
N PRO A 283 -27.69 2.06 13.44
CA PRO A 283 -28.14 1.80 12.07
C PRO A 283 -26.95 1.80 11.10
N LEU A 284 -26.98 0.90 10.13
CA LEU A 284 -25.98 0.69 9.06
C LEU A 284 -25.47 2.01 8.43
N PHE A 285 -26.34 3.02 8.36
CA PHE A 285 -26.04 4.35 7.85
C PHE A 285 -25.07 5.13 8.74
N MET A 286 -25.18 5.03 10.07
CA MET A 286 -24.26 5.65 11.01
C MET A 286 -22.89 4.96 10.98
N MET A 287 -22.82 3.67 10.68
CA MET A 287 -21.56 2.94 10.59
C MET A 287 -20.82 3.29 9.29
N ALA A 288 -21.53 3.41 8.16
CA ALA A 288 -20.96 3.94 6.91
C ALA A 288 -20.49 5.40 7.07
N LEU A 289 -21.29 6.24 7.75
CA LEU A 289 -20.87 7.61 8.10
C LEU A 289 -19.66 7.62 9.04
N TRP A 290 -19.61 6.72 10.02
CA TRP A 290 -18.51 6.61 10.99
C TRP A 290 -17.20 6.16 10.33
N VAL A 291 -17.26 5.22 9.38
CA VAL A 291 -16.13 4.82 8.55
C VAL A 291 -15.66 6.00 7.68
N CYS A 292 -16.58 6.72 7.03
CA CYS A 292 -16.24 7.92 6.25
C CYS A 292 -15.70 9.08 7.10
N LEU A 293 -16.19 9.28 8.33
CA LEU A 293 -15.77 10.36 9.23
C LEU A 293 -14.47 10.06 9.99
N ARG A 294 -14.07 8.79 10.13
CA ARG A 294 -12.78 8.38 10.74
C ARG A 294 -11.64 8.14 9.76
N LEU A 295 -11.90 8.12 8.44
CA LEU A 295 -10.86 8.10 7.41
C LEU A 295 -9.74 9.16 7.61
N PRO A 296 -10.02 10.40 8.07
CA PRO A 296 -8.96 11.39 8.31
C PRO A 296 -8.08 11.07 9.53
N TYR A 297 -8.60 10.33 10.51
CA TYR A 297 -7.85 10.00 11.74
C TYR A 297 -6.88 8.83 11.54
N PHE A 298 -7.24 7.85 10.69
CA PHE A 298 -6.36 6.72 10.35
C PHE A 298 -5.27 7.08 9.34
N LEU A 299 -5.45 8.11 8.52
CA LEU A 299 -4.37 8.67 7.70
C LEU A 299 -3.39 9.54 8.49
N CYS A 300 -3.66 9.77 9.78
CA CYS A 300 -2.86 10.61 10.67
C CYS A 300 -2.28 9.87 11.91
N SER A 301 -2.53 8.57 12.04
CA SER A 301 -2.00 7.68 13.08
C SER A 301 -1.11 6.64 12.43
#